data_AF-A0A3C0KRN6-F1
#
_entry.id   AF-A0A3C0KRN6-F1
#
_cell.length_a   1.000
_cell.length_b   1.000
_cell.length_c   1.000
_cell.angle_alpha   90.00
_cell.angle_beta   90.00
_cell.angle_gamma   90.00
#
_symmetry.space_group_name_H-M   'P 1'
#
loop_
_entity.id
_entity.type
_entity.pdbx_description
1 polymer ?
#
loop_
_entity_poly.entity_id
_entity_poly.type
_entity_poly.pdbx_seq_one_letter_code
_entity_poly.pdbx_strand_id
1 'polypeptide(L)'
;MKKTLSTIIVAVIFVLLTATFSFAEYTAGGGENFPYFHLGLVIIGGLIIFSIKQKFEKMYAGEAVGAFALYTFYVALFTAPVIEAIKAWVS
;
A
#
# COMPACT_ATOMS: atom_id res chain seq x y z
N MET A 1 -22.42 9.21 12.19
CA MET A 1 -21.45 8.47 13.04
C MET A 1 -20.91 7.19 12.37
N LYS A 2 -21.75 6.27 11.85
CA LYS A 2 -21.26 5.04 11.17
C LYS A 2 -20.33 5.30 9.97
N LYS A 3 -20.65 6.29 9.11
CA LYS A 3 -19.80 6.70 7.97
C LYS A 3 -18.45 7.29 8.40
N THR A 4 -18.43 8.10 9.45
CA THR A 4 -17.20 8.72 9.99
C THR A 4 -16.26 7.66 10.56
N LEU A 5 -16.81 6.71 11.33
CA LEU A 5 -16.04 5.60 11.87
C LEU A 5 -15.44 4.72 10.76
N SER A 6 -16.24 4.41 9.73
CA SER A 6 -15.76 3.68 8.55
C SER A 6 -14.62 4.41 7.82
N THR A 7 -14.71 5.73 7.69
CA THR A 7 -13.66 6.54 7.05
C THR A 7 -12.36 6.54 7.85
N ILE A 8 -12.45 6.66 9.18
CA ILE A 8 -11.28 6.60 10.07
C ILE A 8 -10.61 5.23 9.95
N ILE A 9 -11.38 4.14 9.96
CA ILE A 9 -10.84 2.78 9.83
C ILE A 9 -10.09 2.61 8.51
N VAL A 10 -10.65 3.08 7.39
CA VAL A 10 -9.98 3.02 6.08
C VAL A 10 -8.66 3.79 6.11
N ALA A 11 -8.66 5.02 6.63
CA ALA A 11 -7.44 5.83 6.72
C ALA A 11 -6.36 5.15 7.58
N VAL A 12 -6.72 4.59 8.74
CA VAL A 12 -5.80 3.85 9.61
C VAL A 12 -5.20 2.65 8.87
N ILE A 13 -6.02 1.87 8.17
CA ILE A 13 -5.54 0.73 7.40
C ILE A 13 -4.57 1.16 6.29
N PHE A 14 -4.81 2.30 5.64
CA PHE A 14 -3.92 2.80 4.58
C PHE A 14 -2.54 3.18 5.16
N VAL A 15 -2.53 3.82 6.33
CA VAL A 15 -1.29 4.10 7.05
C VAL A 15 -0.56 2.80 7.42
N LEU A 16 -1.28 1.81 7.95
CA LEU A 16 -0.69 0.52 8.35
C LEU A 16 -0.10 -0.26 7.17
N LEU A 17 -0.79 -0.28 6.03
CA LEU A 17 -0.29 -0.94 4.81
C LEU A 17 0.96 -0.22 4.26
N THR A 18 0.96 1.12 4.28
CA THR A 18 2.13 1.92 3.87
C THR A 18 3.33 1.69 4.80
N ALA A 19 3.08 1.61 6.11
CA ALA A 19 4.08 1.28 7.12
C ALA A 19 4.60 -0.15 6.94
N THR A 20 3.72 -1.10 6.62
CA THR A 20 4.09 -2.50 6.36
C THR A 20 5.00 -2.61 5.13
N PHE A 21 4.65 -1.92 4.04
CA PHE A 21 5.50 -1.83 2.84
C PHE A 21 6.89 -1.28 3.21
N SER A 22 6.92 -0.14 3.91
CA SER A 22 8.19 0.51 4.30
C SER A 22 9.03 -0.40 5.19
N PHE A 23 8.40 -1.05 6.18
CA PHE A 23 9.12 -1.95 7.07
C PHE A 23 9.68 -3.15 6.31
N ALA A 24 8.88 -3.83 5.49
CA ALA A 24 9.31 -5.00 4.73
C ALA A 24 10.50 -4.67 3.82
N GLU A 25 10.40 -3.59 3.03
CA GLU A 25 11.47 -3.17 2.12
C GLU A 25 12.76 -2.79 2.85
N TYR A 26 12.64 -2.06 3.97
CA TYR A 26 13.81 -1.71 4.78
C TYR A 26 14.49 -2.95 5.37
N THR A 27 13.71 -3.91 5.87
CA THR A 27 14.27 -5.15 6.43
C THR A 27 14.93 -6.05 5.39
N ALA A 28 14.46 -6.02 4.14
CA ALA A 28 14.97 -6.88 3.08
C ALA A 28 16.16 -6.26 2.32
N GLY A 29 16.12 -4.96 2.04
CA GLY A 29 17.14 -4.26 1.24
C GLY A 29 18.09 -3.34 2.02
N GLY A 30 17.76 -2.99 3.27
CA GLY A 30 18.49 -1.98 4.05
C GLY A 30 18.23 -0.55 3.59
N GLY A 31 18.77 0.42 4.33
CA GLY A 31 18.54 1.85 4.07
C GLY A 31 19.11 2.37 2.74
N GLU A 32 20.23 1.81 2.28
CA GLU A 32 20.89 2.22 1.02
C GLU A 32 20.06 1.84 -0.22
N ASN A 33 19.31 0.74 -0.16
CA ASN A 33 18.48 0.25 -1.26
C ASN A 33 16.99 0.53 -1.04
N PHE A 34 16.64 1.41 -0.11
CA PHE A 34 15.25 1.68 0.22
C PHE A 34 14.50 2.32 -0.97
N PRO A 35 13.35 1.77 -1.40
CA PRO A 35 12.70 2.19 -2.63
C PRO A 35 11.81 3.43 -2.43
N TYR A 36 12.41 4.60 -2.20
CA TYR A 36 11.70 5.86 -1.92
C TYR A 36 10.67 6.25 -2.98
N PHE A 37 10.97 6.01 -4.26
CA PHE A 37 10.02 6.28 -5.34
C PHE A 37 8.76 5.41 -5.22
N HIS A 38 8.93 4.12 -4.95
CA HIS A 38 7.81 3.18 -4.74
C HIS A 38 7.01 3.54 -3.49
N LEU A 39 7.67 3.96 -2.40
CA LEU A 39 6.97 4.49 -1.23
C LEU A 39 6.12 5.72 -1.59
N GLY A 40 6.66 6.65 -2.37
CA GLY A 40 5.92 7.80 -2.89
C GLY A 40 4.69 7.38 -3.70
N LEU A 41 4.84 6.38 -4.58
CA LEU A 41 3.72 5.80 -5.34
C LEU A 41 2.66 5.21 -4.40
N VAL A 42 3.03 4.40 -3.42
CA VAL A 42 2.10 3.83 -2.41
C VAL A 42 1.31 4.95 -1.72
N ILE A 43 1.98 6.00 -1.27
CA ILE A 43 1.33 7.15 -0.61
C ILE A 43 0.35 7.84 -1.55
N ILE A 44 0.79 8.23 -2.75
CA ILE A 44 -0.06 8.96 -3.71
C ILE A 44 -1.23 8.11 -4.19
N GLY A 45 -0.99 6.84 -4.53
CA GLY A 45 -2.07 5.92 -4.92
C GLY A 45 -3.07 5.66 -3.80
N GLY A 46 -2.60 5.57 -2.55
CA GLY A 46 -3.45 5.50 -1.37
C GLY A 46 -4.33 6.75 -1.23
N LEU A 47 -3.76 7.94 -1.39
CA LEU A 47 -4.55 9.19 -1.35
C LEU A 47 -5.59 9.25 -2.48
N ILE A 48 -5.27 8.77 -3.68
CA ILE A 48 -6.22 8.71 -4.80
C ILE A 48 -7.37 7.76 -4.48
N ILE A 49 -7.09 6.54 -4.02
CA ILE A 49 -8.13 5.56 -3.67
C ILE A 49 -8.99 6.08 -2.51
N PHE A 50 -8.37 6.72 -1.52
CA PHE A 50 -9.09 7.35 -0.42
C PHE A 50 -10.01 8.47 -0.91
N SER A 51 -9.54 9.33 -1.82
CA SER A 51 -10.34 10.37 -2.45
C SER A 51 -11.55 9.79 -3.20
N ILE A 52 -11.37 8.69 -3.95
CA ILE A 52 -12.46 7.97 -4.61
C ILE A 52 -13.46 7.44 -3.56
N LYS A 53 -13.01 6.83 -2.47
CA LYS A 53 -13.88 6.35 -1.38
C LYS A 53 -14.70 7.47 -0.74
N GLN A 54 -14.14 8.67 -0.61
CA GLN A 54 -14.86 9.86 -0.10
C GLN A 54 -15.89 10.39 -1.12
N LYS A 55 -15.54 10.39 -2.40
CA LYS A 55 -16.40 10.87 -3.48
C LYS A 55 -17.59 9.93 -3.76
N PHE A 56 -17.37 8.61 -3.69
CA PHE A 56 -18.37 7.60 -4.02
C PHE A 56 -18.92 6.92 -2.77
N GLU A 57 -20.08 7.37 -2.30
CA GLU A 57 -20.68 6.86 -1.06
C GLU A 57 -21.05 5.37 -1.10
N LYS A 58 -21.31 4.82 -2.29
CA LYS A 58 -21.67 3.41 -2.50
C LYS A 58 -20.48 2.46 -2.44
N MET A 59 -19.26 2.96 -2.54
CA MET A 59 -18.05 2.15 -2.42
C MET A 59 -17.90 1.67 -0.98
N TYR A 60 -17.81 0.37 -0.77
CA TYR A 60 -17.65 -0.24 0.54
C TYR A 60 -16.22 -0.01 1.07
N ALA A 61 -16.07 0.05 2.39
CA ALA A 61 -14.76 0.19 3.02
C ALA A 61 -13.80 -0.95 2.67
N GLY A 62 -14.33 -2.18 2.59
CA GLY A 62 -13.56 -3.36 2.19
C GLY A 62 -13.05 -3.28 0.76
N GLU A 63 -13.81 -2.69 -0.17
CA GLU A 63 -13.35 -2.48 -1.55
C GLU A 63 -12.19 -1.49 -1.61
N ALA A 64 -12.25 -0.40 -0.83
CA ALA A 64 -11.18 0.59 -0.79
C ALA A 64 -9.90 0.01 -0.19
N VAL A 65 -10.03 -0.73 0.91
CA VAL A 65 -8.91 -1.44 1.55
C VAL A 65 -8.33 -2.51 0.63
N GLY A 66 -9.19 -3.32 0.00
CA GLY A 66 -8.76 -4.36 -0.94
C GLY A 66 -8.03 -3.78 -2.14
N ALA A 67 -8.56 -2.71 -2.74
CA ALA A 67 -7.89 -2.02 -3.85
C ALA A 67 -6.53 -1.47 -3.44
N PHE A 68 -6.42 -0.86 -2.25
CA PHE A 68 -5.15 -0.33 -1.78
C PHE A 68 -4.14 -1.43 -1.41
N ALA A 69 -4.58 -2.54 -0.84
CA ALA A 69 -3.74 -3.70 -0.57
C ALA A 69 -3.16 -4.29 -1.86
N LEU A 70 -4.02 -4.51 -2.88
CA LEU A 70 -3.57 -4.99 -4.19
C LEU A 70 -2.63 -4.01 -4.88
N TYR A 71 -2.90 -2.71 -4.77
CA TYR A 71 -2.02 -1.67 -5.31
C TYR A 71 -0.64 -1.68 -4.62
N THR A 72 -0.61 -1.76 -3.29
CA THR A 72 0.64 -1.83 -2.52
C THR A 72 1.45 -3.07 -2.89
N PHE A 73 0.78 -4.22 -3.03
CA PHE A 73 1.41 -5.45 -3.48
C PHE A 73 1.96 -5.33 -4.91
N TYR A 74 1.18 -4.76 -5.84
CA TYR A 74 1.63 -4.50 -7.20
C TYR A 74 2.88 -3.63 -7.23
N VAL A 75 2.91 -2.54 -6.47
CA VAL A 75 4.09 -1.65 -6.37
C VAL A 75 5.30 -2.40 -5.79
N ALA A 76 5.09 -3.27 -4.78
CA ALA A 76 6.16 -4.07 -4.19
C ALA A 76 6.79 -5.06 -5.18
N LEU A 77 6.05 -5.59 -6.17
CA LEU A 77 6.64 -6.48 -7.18
C LEU A 77 7.74 -5.83 -8.04
N PHE A 78 7.84 -4.50 -8.04
CA PHE A 78 8.85 -3.76 -8.80
C PHE A 78 10.02 -3.25 -7.94
N THR A 79 10.08 -3.63 -6.66
CA THR A 79 11.22 -3.29 -5.79
C THR A 79 12.35 -4.30 -5.96
N ALA A 80 13.59 -3.85 -5.74
CA ALA A 80 14.76 -4.71 -5.87
C ALA A 80 14.69 -5.95 -4.94
N PRO A 81 14.35 -5.83 -3.64
CA PRO A 81 14.29 -6.99 -2.76
C PRO A 81 13.27 -8.05 -3.20
N VAL A 82 12.11 -7.62 -3.70
CA VAL A 82 11.07 -8.55 -4.15
C VAL A 82 11.44 -9.22 -5.47
N ILE A 83 12.00 -8.47 -6.43
CA ILE A 83 12.50 -9.04 -7.69
C ILE A 83 13.59 -10.07 -7.44
N GLU A 84 14.52 -9.79 -6.51
CA GLU A 84 15.58 -10.72 -6.13
C GLU A 84 15.03 -12.00 -5.49
N ALA A 85 14.05 -11.86 -4.58
CA ALA A 85 13.37 -13.01 -3.98
C ALA A 85 12.67 -13.88 -5.04
N ILE A 86 11.99 -13.27 -6.02
CA ILE A 86 11.35 -14.00 -7.12
C ILE A 86 12.39 -14.73 -7.97
N LYS A 87 13.50 -14.09 -8.31
CA LYS A 87 14.59 -14.74 -9.06
C LYS A 87 15.13 -15.96 -8.33
N ALA A 88 15.32 -15.85 -7.01
CA ALA A 88 15.81 -16.95 -6.18
C ALA A 88 14.83 -18.13 -6.08
N TRP A 89 13.53 -17.90 -6.24
CA TRP A 89 12.51 -18.96 -6.23
C TRP A 89 12.34 -19.70 -7.55
N VAL A 90 12.62 -19.02 -8.67
CA VAL A 90 12.41 -19.58 -10.02
C VAL A 90 13.68 -20.21 -10.60
N SER A 91 14.85 -19.87 -10.04
CA SER A 91 16.15 -20.44 -10.43
C SER A 91 16.44 -21.74 -9.68
#